data_AF-A0AAE3AMZ6-F1
#
_entry.id   AF-A0AAE3AMZ6-F1
#
_cell.length_a   1.000
_cell.length_b   1.000
_cell.length_c   1.000
_cell.angle_alpha   90.00
_cell.angle_beta   90.00
_cell.angle_gamma   90.00
#
_symmetry.space_group_name_H-M   'P 1'
#
loop_
_entity.id
_entity.type
_entity.pdbx_description
1 polymer ?
#
loop_
_entity_poly.entity_id
_entity_poly.type
_entity_poly.pdbx_seq_one_letter_code
_entity_poly.pdbx_strand_id
1 'polypeptide(L)'
;MEDQNEICLREMCSCISEETENLFLEYTARFIRQTTRRQYAGLLALFCRETKCDFMEITPEKTDRFFQNHTKSSTVKTLQWQIAALRGFARFIDEKQAVVQSQNVQKSGATSNPEGHFERAFPKMQFEWSLQPIAPIPKLEHVDQVLTYFYERDDLTMFVAISTILRCGLTTRELCGLNVGHIFMDADGQKGMIIPDTHRRERKVKIPDDLFDLIVRLIPAQAEKAFPVFRLRRFEKRLSARMLEHYIKDACEALEIPPFTMTQLRNLAVASMVQGGAPAQAVSDYLGTDILWITRYDVAVPELKDSAVDYHHICIKKFD
;
A
#
# COMPACT_ATOMS: atom_id res chain seq x y z
N MET A 1 -28.69 6.19 -9.18
CA MET A 1 -29.10 6.46 -7.79
C MET A 1 -28.48 5.37 -6.94
N GLU A 2 -27.24 5.58 -6.52
CA GLU A 2 -26.54 4.65 -5.62
C GLU A 2 -26.56 5.29 -4.22
N ASP A 3 -26.99 4.50 -3.24
CA ASP A 3 -27.11 4.84 -1.83
C ASP A 3 -25.95 5.68 -1.34
N GLN A 4 -26.23 6.94 -1.07
CA GLN A 4 -25.49 7.75 -0.12
C GLN A 4 -25.74 7.16 1.26
N ASN A 5 -25.05 6.06 1.61
CA ASN A 5 -24.92 5.66 3.00
C ASN A 5 -24.08 6.76 3.68
N GLU A 6 -24.79 7.77 4.16
CA GLU A 6 -24.28 8.87 4.96
C GLU A 6 -23.63 8.27 6.21
N ILE A 7 -22.41 8.71 6.52
CA ILE A 7 -21.67 8.18 7.66
C ILE A 7 -22.28 8.82 8.92
N CYS A 8 -23.14 8.07 9.61
CA CYS A 8 -23.70 8.46 10.90
C CYS A 8 -22.84 7.89 12.03
N LEU A 9 -21.94 8.70 12.58
CA LEU A 9 -21.02 8.27 13.65
C LEU A 9 -21.76 7.96 14.95
N ARG A 10 -22.83 8.72 15.25
CA ARG A 10 -23.64 8.51 16.46
C ARG A 10 -24.38 7.17 16.46
N GLU A 11 -24.75 6.65 15.29
CA GLU A 11 -25.26 5.27 15.16
C GLU A 11 -24.18 4.22 15.43
N MET A 12 -22.92 4.52 15.08
CA MET A 12 -21.79 3.60 15.29
C MET A 12 -21.30 3.56 16.74
N CYS A 13 -21.47 4.66 17.48
CA CYS A 13 -21.10 4.78 18.89
C CYS A 13 -21.92 5.87 19.58
N SER A 14 -22.67 5.50 20.62
CA SER A 14 -23.51 6.42 21.41
C SER A 14 -22.72 7.42 22.25
N CYS A 15 -21.41 7.21 22.44
CA CYS A 15 -20.54 8.14 23.17
C CYS A 15 -20.13 9.35 22.35
N ILE A 16 -20.40 9.37 21.04
CA ILE A 16 -20.01 10.46 20.14
C ILE A 16 -21.02 11.61 20.24
N SER A 17 -20.52 12.81 20.50
CA SER A 17 -21.32 14.03 20.52
C SER A 17 -21.63 14.52 19.10
N GLU A 18 -22.68 15.34 18.97
CA GLU A 18 -23.01 16.01 17.71
C GLU A 18 -21.88 16.95 17.25
N GLU A 19 -21.17 17.56 18.20
CA GLU A 19 -20.01 18.40 17.92
C GLU A 19 -18.87 17.59 17.27
N THR A 20 -18.51 16.44 17.87
CA THR A 20 -17.51 15.53 17.31
C THR A 20 -17.89 15.04 15.91
N GLU A 21 -19.17 14.70 15.71
CA GLU A 21 -19.67 14.24 14.41
C GLU A 21 -19.54 15.33 13.33
N ASN A 22 -19.96 16.56 13.64
CA ASN A 22 -19.87 17.69 12.71
C ASN A 22 -18.41 18.01 12.35
N LEU A 23 -17.51 18.04 13.35
CA LEU A 23 -16.07 18.26 13.13
C LEU A 23 -15.47 17.14 12.26
N PHE A 24 -15.90 15.90 12.47
CA PHE A 24 -15.43 14.77 11.67
C PHE A 24 -15.91 14.84 10.22
N LEU A 25 -17.17 15.21 9.98
CA LEU A 25 -17.70 15.39 8.62
C LEU A 25 -16.93 16.50 7.88
N GLU A 26 -16.62 17.61 8.56
CA GLU A 26 -15.79 18.66 7.98
C GLU A 26 -14.36 18.17 7.69
N TYR A 27 -13.73 17.48 8.64
CA TYR A 27 -12.38 16.93 8.49
C TYR A 27 -12.27 15.96 7.30
N THR A 28 -13.29 15.13 7.10
CA THR A 28 -13.30 14.09 6.06
C THR A 28 -13.81 14.58 4.70
N ALA A 29 -14.37 15.78 4.61
CA ALA A 29 -14.79 16.39 3.34
C ALA A 29 -13.65 16.46 2.31
N ARG A 30 -12.40 16.65 2.79
CA ARG A 30 -11.18 16.66 1.96
C ARG A 30 -10.78 15.30 1.40
N PHE A 31 -11.35 14.20 1.92
CA PHE A 31 -11.00 12.86 1.45
C PHE A 31 -11.77 12.52 0.18
N ILE A 32 -11.03 12.25 -0.90
CA ILE A 32 -11.60 11.90 -2.21
C ILE A 32 -12.27 10.51 -2.17
N ARG A 33 -11.69 9.56 -1.42
CA ARG A 33 -12.13 8.16 -1.41
C ARG A 33 -13.09 7.89 -0.26
N GLN A 34 -14.29 7.40 -0.58
CA GLN A 34 -15.29 7.02 0.43
C GLN A 34 -14.82 5.89 1.36
N THR A 35 -14.01 4.95 0.85
CA THR A 35 -13.40 3.89 1.66
C THR A 35 -12.51 4.44 2.76
N THR A 36 -11.71 5.47 2.46
CA THR A 36 -10.88 6.17 3.45
C THR A 36 -11.76 6.84 4.52
N ARG A 37 -12.85 7.50 4.12
CA ARG A 37 -13.81 8.10 5.08
C ARG A 37 -14.38 7.05 6.03
N ARG A 38 -14.82 5.89 5.49
CA ARG A 38 -15.36 4.78 6.30
C ARG A 38 -14.33 4.19 7.27
N GLN A 39 -13.07 4.05 6.84
CA GLN A 39 -11.99 3.56 7.71
C GLN A 39 -11.75 4.51 8.89
N TYR A 40 -11.68 5.82 8.64
CA TYR A 40 -11.54 6.82 9.69
C TYR A 40 -12.74 6.83 10.64
N ALA A 41 -13.96 6.69 10.10
CA ALA A 41 -15.19 6.66 10.90
C ALA A 41 -15.24 5.43 11.82
N GLY A 42 -14.93 4.26 11.27
CA GLY A 42 -14.83 3.02 12.05
C GLY A 42 -13.78 3.10 13.16
N LEU A 43 -12.64 3.75 12.88
CA LEU A 43 -11.59 3.96 13.87
C LEU A 43 -12.04 4.92 14.99
N LEU A 44 -12.65 6.06 14.65
CA LEU A 44 -13.13 7.01 15.64
C LEU A 44 -14.20 6.39 16.54
N ALA A 45 -15.17 5.67 15.95
CA ALA A 45 -16.20 4.96 16.70
C ALA A 45 -15.63 3.85 17.60
N LEU A 46 -14.62 3.11 17.12
CA LEU A 46 -13.91 2.13 17.94
C LEU A 46 -13.21 2.79 19.13
N PHE A 47 -12.50 3.89 18.88
CA PHE A 47 -11.78 4.63 19.89
C PHE A 47 -12.72 5.14 21.00
N CYS A 48 -13.77 5.88 20.64
CA CYS A 48 -14.74 6.43 21.61
C CYS A 48 -15.48 5.32 22.38
N ARG A 49 -15.78 4.19 21.74
CA ARG A 49 -16.43 3.04 22.38
C ARG A 49 -15.54 2.39 23.45
N GLU A 50 -14.24 2.27 23.20
CA GLU A 50 -13.30 1.64 24.14
C GLU A 50 -12.82 2.58 25.25
N THR A 51 -12.63 3.86 24.94
CA THR A 51 -12.35 4.88 25.95
C THR A 51 -13.59 5.21 26.78
N LYS A 52 -14.78 4.88 26.27
CA LYS A 52 -16.11 5.17 26.85
C LYS A 52 -16.33 6.67 27.08
N CYS A 53 -15.81 7.50 26.19
CA CYS A 53 -16.03 8.94 26.23
C CYS A 53 -16.07 9.52 24.81
N ASP A 54 -16.59 10.74 24.72
CA ASP A 54 -16.52 11.51 23.49
C ASP A 54 -15.07 11.90 23.15
N PHE A 55 -14.80 12.16 21.87
CA PHE A 55 -13.47 12.57 21.43
C PHE A 55 -13.05 13.93 22.02
N MET A 56 -14.01 14.81 22.33
CA MET A 56 -13.73 16.11 22.95
C MET A 56 -13.32 16.02 24.43
N GLU A 57 -13.44 14.84 25.04
CA GLU A 57 -13.13 14.59 26.47
C GLU A 57 -11.91 13.67 26.65
N ILE A 58 -11.09 13.53 25.61
CA ILE A 58 -9.94 12.63 25.63
C ILE A 58 -8.85 13.19 26.55
N THR A 59 -8.16 12.28 27.21
CA THR A 59 -6.98 12.59 28.02
C THR A 59 -5.82 11.69 27.59
N PRO A 60 -4.56 12.07 27.89
CA PRO A 60 -3.41 11.21 27.62
C PRO A 60 -3.58 9.80 28.20
N GLU A 61 -4.12 9.67 29.42
CA GLU A 61 -4.29 8.38 30.10
C GLU A 61 -5.29 7.47 29.38
N LYS A 62 -6.41 8.03 28.88
CA LYS A 62 -7.40 7.28 28.10
C LYS A 62 -6.80 6.79 26.79
N THR A 63 -5.99 7.64 26.15
CA THR A 63 -5.34 7.35 24.87
C THR A 63 -4.27 6.27 25.03
N ASP A 64 -3.43 6.38 26.07
CA ASP A 64 -2.43 5.36 26.40
C ASP A 64 -3.08 4.01 26.71
N ARG A 65 -4.18 3.98 27.48
CA ARG A 65 -4.92 2.76 27.77
C ARG A 65 -5.44 2.08 26.50
N PHE A 66 -5.98 2.86 25.56
CA PHE A 66 -6.47 2.35 24.27
C PHE A 66 -5.35 1.67 23.48
N PHE A 67 -4.20 2.34 23.32
CA PHE A 67 -3.08 1.79 22.55
C PHE A 67 -2.39 0.63 23.27
N GLN A 68 -2.26 0.66 24.61
CA GLN A 68 -1.75 -0.47 25.38
C GLN A 68 -2.58 -1.73 25.18
N ASN A 69 -3.91 -1.62 25.14
CA ASN A 69 -4.78 -2.77 24.86
C ASN A 69 -4.62 -3.27 23.42
N HIS A 70 -4.48 -2.36 22.45
CA HIS A 70 -4.34 -2.70 21.04
C HIS A 70 -2.95 -3.24 20.67
N THR A 71 -1.89 -2.93 21.43
CA THR A 71 -0.54 -3.48 21.18
C THR A 71 -0.49 -5.01 21.25
N LYS A 72 -1.42 -5.63 21.97
CA LYS A 72 -1.49 -7.09 22.12
C LYS A 72 -2.18 -7.80 20.95
N SER A 73 -3.02 -7.11 20.19
CA SER A 73 -3.90 -7.71 19.17
C SER A 73 -3.66 -7.18 17.76
N SER A 74 -2.95 -6.06 17.61
CA SER A 74 -2.78 -5.36 16.34
C SER A 74 -1.33 -5.38 15.86
N THR A 75 -1.14 -5.47 14.55
CA THR A 75 0.20 -5.30 13.97
C THR A 75 0.72 -3.88 14.19
N VAL A 76 2.04 -3.72 14.22
CA VAL A 76 2.69 -2.41 14.36
C VAL A 76 2.19 -1.42 13.30
N LYS A 77 1.96 -1.87 12.05
CA LYS A 77 1.44 -1.03 10.96
C LYS A 77 0.03 -0.54 11.23
N THR A 78 -0.83 -1.40 11.76
CA THR A 78 -2.20 -1.03 12.14
C THR A 78 -2.16 0.04 13.23
N LEU A 79 -1.37 -0.17 14.29
CA LEU A 79 -1.22 0.79 15.39
C LEU A 79 -0.70 2.14 14.90
N GLN A 80 0.31 2.14 14.04
CA GLN A 80 0.86 3.36 13.44
C GLN A 80 -0.20 4.14 12.66
N TRP A 81 -0.96 3.46 11.80
CA TRP A 81 -2.04 4.08 11.07
C TRP A 81 -3.11 4.65 12.01
N GLN A 82 -3.50 3.89 13.05
CA GLN A 82 -4.50 4.34 14.03
C GLN A 82 -4.04 5.60 14.78
N ILE A 83 -2.79 5.63 15.26
CA ILE A 83 -2.20 6.81 15.92
C ILE A 83 -2.17 8.00 14.96
N ALA A 84 -1.71 7.81 13.71
CA ALA A 84 -1.62 8.90 12.74
C ALA A 84 -3.00 9.47 12.37
N ALA A 85 -3.99 8.60 12.19
CA ALA A 85 -5.34 8.99 11.82
C ALA A 85 -6.03 9.78 12.95
N LEU A 86 -6.01 9.26 14.18
CA LEU A 86 -6.61 9.94 15.33
C LEU A 86 -5.87 11.24 15.68
N ARG A 87 -4.53 11.24 15.64
CA ARG A 87 -3.74 12.46 15.82
C ARG A 87 -4.06 13.50 14.75
N GLY A 88 -4.17 13.07 13.50
CA GLY A 88 -4.51 13.97 12.39
C GLY A 88 -5.87 14.65 12.57
N PHE A 89 -6.84 13.97 13.19
CA PHE A 89 -8.12 14.55 13.55
C PHE A 89 -8.00 15.49 14.76
N ALA A 90 -7.27 15.08 15.81
CA ALA A 90 -6.99 15.92 16.98
C ALA A 90 -6.31 17.25 16.60
N ARG A 91 -5.31 17.20 15.71
CA ARG A 91 -4.64 18.40 15.19
C ARG A 91 -5.58 19.31 14.41
N PHE A 92 -6.52 18.76 13.64
CA PHE A 92 -7.53 19.57 12.95
C PHE A 92 -8.43 20.32 13.95
N ILE A 93 -8.82 19.66 15.04
CA ILE A 93 -9.59 20.29 16.12
C ILE A 93 -8.76 21.42 16.76
N ASP A 94 -7.49 21.16 17.09
CA ASP A 94 -6.57 22.17 17.64
C ASP A 94 -6.44 23.40 16.72
N GLU A 95 -6.26 23.18 15.40
CA GLU A 95 -6.16 24.24 14.39
C GLU A 95 -7.47 25.07 14.31
N LYS A 96 -8.63 24.41 14.37
CA LYS A 96 -9.94 25.08 14.38
C LYS A 96 -10.16 25.91 15.65
N GLN A 97 -9.81 25.36 16.81
CA GLN A 97 -9.92 26.07 18.09
C GLN A 97 -8.98 27.27 18.16
N ALA A 98 -7.77 27.16 17.61
CA ALA A 98 -6.82 28.28 17.51
C ALA A 98 -7.36 29.43 16.62
N VAL A 99 -8.03 29.10 15.50
CA VAL A 99 -8.68 30.12 14.64
C VAL A 99 -9.82 30.82 15.38
N VAL A 100 -10.67 30.07 16.08
CA VAL A 100 -11.79 30.64 16.86
C VAL A 100 -11.29 31.51 18.01
N GLN A 101 -10.21 31.10 18.71
CA GLN A 101 -9.60 31.90 19.77
C GLN A 101 -8.92 33.17 19.24
N SER A 102 -8.34 33.11 18.03
CA SER A 102 -7.75 34.28 17.36
C SER A 102 -8.81 35.27 16.87
N GLN A 103 -10.03 34.80 16.60
CA GLN A 103 -11.17 35.63 16.21
C GLN A 103 -11.99 36.15 17.41
N ASN A 104 -12.01 35.42 18.53
CA ASN A 104 -12.74 35.77 19.74
C ASN A 104 -11.79 35.99 20.93
N VAL A 105 -11.09 37.13 20.92
CA VAL A 105 -10.61 37.71 22.17
C VAL A 105 -11.85 38.23 22.91
N GLN A 106 -12.28 37.50 23.95
CA GLN A 106 -13.45 37.69 24.83
C GLN A 106 -14.70 36.86 24.49
N LYS A 107 -14.79 35.65 25.06
CA LYS A 107 -15.76 35.29 26.12
C LYS A 107 -15.72 33.77 26.38
N SER A 108 -15.20 33.44 27.56
CA SER A 108 -15.47 32.28 28.44
C SER A 108 -16.15 31.02 27.87
N GLY A 109 -15.48 29.89 28.05
CA GLY A 109 -15.91 28.94 29.10
C GLY A 109 -16.51 27.61 28.65
N ALA A 110 -15.65 26.67 28.23
CA ALA A 110 -15.65 25.24 28.58
C ALA A 110 -14.82 24.48 27.54
N THR A 111 -13.59 24.13 27.87
CA THR A 111 -12.81 23.15 27.11
C THR A 111 -12.21 22.17 28.09
N SER A 112 -12.78 20.96 28.17
CA SER A 112 -12.23 19.86 28.95
C SER A 112 -11.08 19.20 28.19
N ASN A 113 -9.95 19.89 28.13
CA ASN A 113 -8.61 19.31 28.01
C ASN A 113 -7.65 20.19 28.83
N PRO A 114 -7.05 19.70 29.93
CA PRO A 114 -6.25 20.53 30.84
C PRO A 114 -5.03 21.21 30.21
N GLU A 115 -4.61 20.79 29.00
CA GLU A 115 -3.44 21.35 28.29
C GLU A 115 -3.76 22.12 27.00
N GLY A 116 -5.04 22.22 26.60
CA GLY A 116 -5.46 23.01 25.43
C GLY A 116 -5.01 22.50 24.05
N HIS A 117 -4.44 21.30 23.96
CA HIS A 117 -4.04 20.66 22.69
C HIS A 117 -4.38 19.17 22.67
N PHE A 118 -5.37 18.78 21.88
CA PHE A 118 -5.81 17.41 21.68
C PHE A 118 -4.71 16.53 21.07
N GLU A 119 -3.82 17.09 20.22
CA GLU A 119 -2.71 16.36 19.61
C GLU A 119 -1.77 15.74 20.66
N ARG A 120 -1.59 16.42 21.80
CA ARG A 120 -0.67 15.99 22.88
C ARG A 120 -1.16 14.78 23.65
N ALA A 121 -2.45 14.47 23.59
CA ALA A 121 -3.00 13.25 24.19
C ALA A 121 -2.47 11.97 23.49
N PHE A 122 -1.89 12.08 22.29
CA PHE A 122 -1.43 10.94 21.51
C PHE A 122 0.09 10.72 21.63
N PRO A 123 0.56 9.48 21.88
CA PRO A 123 1.97 9.17 22.14
C PRO A 123 2.87 9.56 20.96
N LYS A 124 3.89 10.42 21.17
CA LYS A 124 4.79 10.89 20.11
C LYS A 124 5.27 9.71 19.26
N MET A 125 5.15 9.84 17.94
CA MET A 125 5.63 8.81 17.02
C MET A 125 7.17 8.80 17.03
N GLN A 126 7.77 8.09 17.97
CA GLN A 126 9.18 7.68 17.92
C GLN A 126 9.26 6.34 17.20
N PHE A 127 8.92 6.32 15.91
CA PHE A 127 9.10 5.10 15.12
C PHE A 127 9.75 5.48 13.81
N GLU A 128 11.07 5.27 13.77
CA GLU A 128 11.91 5.37 12.60
C GLU A 128 11.28 4.59 11.44
N TRP A 129 10.80 5.32 10.43
CA TRP A 129 10.31 4.75 9.17
C TRP A 129 11.36 3.88 8.44
N SER A 130 12.62 3.94 8.88
CA SER A 130 13.79 3.24 8.36
C SER A 130 14.03 1.84 8.94
N LEU A 131 13.33 1.42 10.01
CA LEU A 131 13.64 0.14 10.70
C LEU A 131 12.58 -0.96 10.57
N GLN A 132 11.51 -0.76 9.81
CA GLN A 132 10.56 -1.87 9.62
C GLN A 132 11.13 -2.92 8.66
N PRO A 133 11.20 -4.20 9.07
CA PRO A 133 11.63 -5.25 8.17
C PRO A 133 10.68 -5.32 6.97
N ILE A 134 11.26 -5.46 5.78
CA ILE A 134 10.50 -5.70 4.56
C ILE A 134 9.68 -6.98 4.76
N ALA A 135 8.48 -7.03 4.20
CA ALA A 135 7.73 -8.29 4.18
C ALA A 135 8.63 -9.39 3.57
N PRO A 136 8.62 -10.62 4.10
CA PRO A 136 9.57 -11.66 3.69
C PRO A 136 9.63 -11.79 2.17
N ILE A 137 10.84 -11.74 1.60
CA ILE A 137 11.04 -11.92 0.16
C ILE A 137 10.90 -13.42 -0.14
N PRO A 138 10.06 -13.83 -1.10
CA PRO A 138 9.89 -15.23 -1.44
C PRO A 138 11.15 -15.74 -2.13
N LYS A 139 11.48 -17.01 -1.91
CA LYS A 139 12.60 -17.65 -2.61
C LYS A 139 12.32 -17.72 -4.11
N LEU A 140 13.33 -17.45 -4.93
CA LEU A 140 13.22 -17.53 -6.39
C LEU A 140 12.76 -18.92 -6.86
N GLU A 141 13.24 -19.98 -6.22
CA GLU A 141 12.83 -21.37 -6.49
C GLU A 141 11.30 -21.57 -6.35
N HIS A 142 10.71 -21.02 -5.29
CA HIS A 142 9.25 -21.11 -5.08
C HIS A 142 8.48 -20.31 -6.13
N VAL A 143 9.01 -19.15 -6.55
CA VAL A 143 8.39 -18.33 -7.59
C VAL A 143 8.45 -19.05 -8.94
N ASP A 144 9.57 -19.67 -9.27
CA ASP A 144 9.77 -20.44 -10.49
C ASP A 144 8.84 -21.67 -10.56
N GLN A 145 8.67 -22.38 -9.44
CA GLN A 145 7.70 -23.47 -9.32
C GLN A 145 6.27 -23.01 -9.58
N VAL A 146 5.86 -21.86 -9.03
CA VAL A 146 4.51 -21.30 -9.27
C VAL A 146 4.32 -20.86 -10.71
N LEU A 147 5.33 -20.23 -11.33
CA LEU A 147 5.28 -19.88 -12.75
C LEU A 147 5.15 -21.14 -13.63
N THR A 148 5.95 -22.16 -13.35
CA THR A 148 5.89 -23.46 -14.03
C THR A 148 4.52 -24.12 -13.86
N TYR A 149 3.95 -24.10 -12.66
CA TYR A 149 2.62 -24.63 -12.36
C TYR A 149 1.51 -24.04 -13.24
N PHE A 150 1.53 -22.73 -13.47
CA PHE A 150 0.55 -22.05 -14.35
C PHE A 150 0.86 -22.29 -15.83
N TYR A 151 2.14 -22.34 -16.21
CA TYR A 151 2.55 -22.63 -17.58
C TYR A 151 2.09 -24.02 -18.02
N GLU A 152 2.33 -25.05 -17.21
CA GLU A 152 1.96 -26.45 -17.49
C GLU A 152 0.44 -26.67 -17.58
N ARG A 153 -0.34 -25.81 -16.92
CA ARG A 153 -1.82 -25.84 -16.95
C ARG A 153 -2.42 -25.01 -18.07
N ASP A 154 -1.58 -24.44 -18.94
CA ASP A 154 -2.00 -23.47 -19.96
C ASP A 154 -2.79 -22.28 -19.36
N ASP A 155 -2.45 -21.84 -18.14
CA ASP A 155 -2.99 -20.60 -17.59
C ASP A 155 -2.06 -19.42 -17.91
N LEU A 156 -2.05 -19.06 -19.20
CA LEU A 156 -1.24 -17.96 -19.69
C LEU A 156 -1.56 -16.63 -18.98
N THR A 157 -2.81 -16.39 -18.59
CA THR A 157 -3.19 -15.15 -17.89
C THR A 157 -2.43 -15.04 -16.57
N MET A 158 -2.46 -16.09 -15.75
CA MET A 158 -1.80 -16.07 -14.44
C MET A 158 -0.28 -16.05 -14.57
N PHE A 159 0.28 -16.82 -15.51
CA PHE A 159 1.71 -16.81 -15.82
C PHE A 159 2.20 -15.39 -16.16
N VAL A 160 1.52 -14.70 -17.08
CA VAL A 160 1.90 -13.35 -17.51
C VAL A 160 1.61 -12.32 -16.42
N ALA A 161 0.54 -12.46 -15.64
CA ALA A 161 0.22 -11.56 -14.53
C ALA A 161 1.34 -11.56 -13.47
N ILE A 162 1.79 -12.74 -13.04
CA ILE A 162 2.87 -12.92 -12.07
C ILE A 162 4.18 -12.39 -12.65
N SER A 163 4.50 -12.78 -13.89
CA SER A 163 5.70 -12.32 -14.61
C SER A 163 5.74 -10.80 -14.74
N THR A 164 4.59 -10.15 -14.97
CA THR A 164 4.50 -8.69 -15.09
C THR A 164 4.79 -7.98 -13.77
N ILE A 165 4.28 -8.48 -12.65
CA ILE A 165 4.61 -7.92 -11.33
C ILE A 165 6.10 -8.13 -11.01
N LEU A 166 6.62 -9.32 -11.29
CA LEU A 166 8.02 -9.67 -11.02
C LEU A 166 9.01 -8.85 -11.87
N ARG A 167 8.71 -8.60 -13.14
CA ARG A 167 9.62 -7.93 -14.09
C ARG A 167 9.45 -6.42 -14.15
N CYS A 168 8.24 -5.91 -13.90
CA CYS A 168 7.94 -4.48 -13.99
C CYS A 168 7.64 -3.83 -12.62
N GLY A 169 7.65 -4.61 -11.55
CA GLY A 169 7.44 -4.12 -10.17
C GLY A 169 6.07 -3.48 -9.96
N LEU A 170 5.03 -3.83 -10.72
CA LEU A 170 3.69 -3.23 -10.56
C LEU A 170 3.04 -3.62 -9.23
N THR A 171 2.20 -2.75 -8.68
CA THR A 171 1.28 -3.15 -7.60
C THR A 171 0.18 -4.03 -8.19
N THR A 172 -0.43 -4.86 -7.35
CA THR A 172 -1.60 -5.68 -7.74
C THR A 172 -2.72 -4.81 -8.32
N ARG A 173 -2.93 -3.61 -7.77
CA ARG A 173 -3.97 -2.70 -8.25
C ARG A 173 -3.67 -2.15 -9.64
N GLU A 174 -2.43 -1.74 -9.88
CA GLU A 174 -2.00 -1.25 -11.19
C GLU A 174 -2.14 -2.34 -12.23
N LEU A 175 -1.65 -3.56 -11.94
CA LEU A 175 -1.79 -4.72 -12.83
C LEU A 175 -3.26 -4.99 -13.16
N CYS A 176 -4.11 -5.14 -12.13
CA CYS A 176 -5.54 -5.40 -12.31
C CYS A 176 -6.25 -4.25 -13.03
N GLY A 177 -5.74 -3.02 -12.98
CA GLY A 177 -6.31 -1.83 -13.60
C GLY A 177 -5.86 -1.58 -15.04
N LEU A 178 -4.94 -2.40 -15.57
CA LEU A 178 -4.45 -2.23 -16.94
C LEU A 178 -5.52 -2.49 -17.99
N ASN A 179 -5.53 -1.63 -19.00
CA ASN A 179 -6.37 -1.72 -20.19
C ASN A 179 -5.48 -1.74 -21.43
N VAL A 180 -6.01 -2.22 -22.55
CA VAL A 180 -5.30 -2.25 -23.84
C VAL A 180 -4.77 -0.88 -24.20
N GLY A 181 -5.55 0.19 -23.99
CA GLY A 181 -5.15 1.56 -24.27
C GLY A 181 -4.00 2.11 -23.42
N HIS A 182 -3.59 1.38 -22.38
CA HIS A 182 -2.42 1.72 -21.57
C HIS A 182 -1.13 1.14 -22.14
N ILE A 183 -1.19 0.11 -23.00
CA ILE A 183 -0.01 -0.53 -23.59
C ILE A 183 0.35 0.22 -24.88
N PHE A 184 1.64 0.53 -25.06
CA PHE A 184 2.11 1.25 -26.23
C PHE A 184 3.49 0.79 -26.69
N MET A 185 3.80 1.11 -27.94
CA MET A 185 5.14 1.08 -28.50
C MET A 185 5.41 2.47 -29.05
N ASP A 186 6.55 3.07 -28.72
CA ASP A 186 6.92 4.39 -29.22
C ASP A 186 7.57 4.31 -30.61
N ALA A 187 7.94 5.48 -31.16
CA ALA A 187 8.54 5.58 -32.47
C ALA A 187 9.92 4.90 -32.57
N ASP A 188 10.62 4.75 -31.44
CA ASP A 188 11.94 4.12 -31.34
C ASP A 188 11.82 2.60 -31.08
N GLY A 189 10.61 2.05 -31.17
CA GLY A 189 10.31 0.65 -30.90
C GLY A 189 10.38 0.26 -29.43
N GLN A 190 10.47 1.23 -28.51
CA GLN A 190 10.45 0.95 -27.08
C GLN A 190 9.02 0.64 -26.65
N LYS A 191 8.88 -0.49 -25.96
CA LYS A 191 7.61 -1.02 -25.50
C LYS A 191 7.35 -0.60 -24.06
N GLY A 192 6.13 -0.14 -23.79
CA GLY A 192 5.80 0.45 -22.50
C GLY A 192 4.33 0.31 -22.11
N MET A 193 4.05 0.64 -20.85
CA MET A 193 2.70 0.86 -20.36
C MET A 193 2.58 2.19 -19.62
N ILE A 194 1.43 2.83 -19.75
CA ILE A 194 1.06 4.01 -18.99
C ILE A 194 0.25 3.56 -17.79
N ILE A 195 0.74 3.87 -16.59
CA ILE A 195 0.00 3.61 -15.36
C ILE A 195 -0.74 4.89 -14.97
N PRO A 196 -2.08 4.89 -15.00
CA PRO A 196 -2.86 6.02 -14.52
C PRO A 196 -2.70 6.10 -12.99
N ASP A 197 -1.91 7.06 -12.52
CA ASP A 197 -1.85 7.41 -11.11
C ASP A 197 -2.90 8.50 -10.82
N THR A 198 -3.58 8.37 -9.68
CA THR A 198 -4.62 9.32 -9.25
C THR A 198 -4.02 10.60 -8.65
N HIS A 199 -2.73 10.61 -8.32
CA HIS A 199 -2.09 11.70 -7.56
C HIS A 199 -0.78 12.23 -8.15
N ARG A 200 -0.02 11.40 -8.88
CA ARG A 200 1.18 11.81 -9.62
C ARG A 200 0.87 11.78 -11.11
N ARG A 201 1.60 12.57 -11.91
CA ARG A 201 1.50 12.54 -13.37
C ARG A 201 1.58 11.08 -13.85
N GLU A 202 0.83 10.73 -14.89
CA GLU A 202 0.86 9.41 -15.53
C GLU A 202 2.31 8.88 -15.62
N ARG A 203 2.60 7.72 -15.01
CA ARG A 203 3.94 7.14 -15.06
C ARG A 203 4.05 6.18 -16.24
N LYS A 204 5.15 6.28 -16.99
CA LYS A 204 5.47 5.37 -18.08
C LYS A 204 6.42 4.29 -17.57
N VAL A 205 6.09 3.04 -17.84
CA VAL A 205 6.83 1.86 -17.38
C VAL A 205 7.32 1.12 -18.60
N LYS A 206 8.63 0.99 -18.75
CA LYS A 206 9.22 0.17 -19.81
C LYS A 206 8.92 -1.30 -19.56
N ILE A 207 8.52 -2.01 -20.61
CA ILE A 207 8.22 -3.44 -20.60
C ILE A 207 9.34 -4.17 -21.34
N PRO A 208 9.94 -5.23 -20.77
CA PRO A 208 10.85 -6.12 -21.48
C PRO A 208 10.19 -6.75 -22.73
N ASP A 209 10.95 -6.95 -23.80
CA ASP A 209 10.44 -7.43 -25.09
C ASP A 209 9.72 -8.78 -25.00
N ASP A 210 10.35 -9.72 -24.30
CA ASP A 210 9.83 -11.06 -24.02
C ASP A 210 8.46 -11.00 -23.31
N LEU A 211 8.32 -10.13 -22.34
CA LEU A 211 7.08 -9.94 -21.59
C LEU A 211 6.00 -9.22 -22.40
N PHE A 212 6.37 -8.23 -23.21
CA PHE A 212 5.41 -7.50 -24.03
C PHE A 212 4.68 -8.43 -25.00
N ASP A 213 5.42 -9.31 -25.67
CA ASP A 213 4.83 -10.24 -26.63
C ASP A 213 3.84 -11.19 -25.94
N LEU A 214 4.14 -11.60 -24.70
CA LEU A 214 3.22 -12.39 -23.87
C LEU A 214 1.98 -11.60 -23.44
N ILE A 215 2.12 -10.32 -23.08
CA ILE A 215 1.00 -9.44 -22.77
C ILE A 215 0.08 -9.27 -23.99
N VAL A 216 0.66 -9.04 -25.17
CA VAL A 216 -0.11 -8.89 -26.42
C VAL A 216 -0.90 -10.16 -26.75
N ARG A 217 -0.37 -11.35 -26.47
CA ARG A 217 -1.10 -12.63 -26.65
C ARG A 217 -2.36 -12.76 -25.81
N LEU A 218 -2.48 -12.01 -24.71
CA LEU A 218 -3.71 -11.99 -23.89
C LEU A 218 -4.81 -11.10 -24.49
N ILE A 219 -4.44 -10.19 -25.38
CA ILE A 219 -5.32 -9.16 -25.93
C ILE A 219 -6.00 -9.69 -27.20
N PRO A 220 -7.35 -9.74 -27.25
CA PRO A 220 -8.06 -10.07 -28.48
C PRO A 220 -7.76 -9.07 -29.61
N ALA A 221 -7.67 -9.54 -30.86
CA ALA A 221 -7.27 -8.72 -32.00
C ALA A 221 -8.14 -7.48 -32.25
N GLN A 222 -9.41 -7.50 -31.84
CA GLN A 222 -10.37 -6.40 -31.99
C GLN A 222 -10.71 -5.71 -30.66
N ALA A 223 -9.85 -5.85 -29.65
CA ALA A 223 -10.10 -5.27 -28.34
C ALA A 223 -10.07 -3.74 -28.37
N GLU A 224 -11.09 -3.13 -27.78
CA GLU A 224 -11.14 -1.68 -27.58
C GLU A 224 -10.12 -1.21 -26.55
N LYS A 225 -9.79 0.10 -26.56
CA LYS A 225 -8.83 0.69 -25.61
C LYS A 225 -9.22 0.49 -24.14
N ALA A 226 -10.51 0.43 -23.82
CA ALA A 226 -11.01 0.23 -22.46
C ALA A 226 -10.98 -1.24 -22.01
N PHE A 227 -10.66 -2.16 -22.92
CA PHE A 227 -10.68 -3.60 -22.65
C PHE A 227 -9.60 -3.97 -21.61
N PRO A 228 -9.92 -4.75 -20.56
CA PRO A 228 -8.94 -5.17 -19.57
C PRO A 228 -7.88 -6.09 -20.17
N VAL A 229 -6.59 -5.86 -19.85
CA VAL A 229 -5.49 -6.74 -20.31
C VAL A 229 -5.56 -8.09 -19.60
N PHE A 230 -5.67 -8.08 -18.27
CA PHE A 230 -5.71 -9.30 -17.45
C PHE A 230 -7.15 -9.69 -17.14
N ARG A 231 -7.57 -10.83 -17.70
CA ARG A 231 -8.95 -11.33 -17.62
C ARG A 231 -8.99 -12.83 -17.36
N LEU A 232 -10.06 -13.26 -16.72
CA LEU A 232 -10.33 -14.68 -16.54
C LEU A 232 -10.78 -15.27 -17.88
N ARG A 233 -10.15 -16.37 -18.31
CA ARG A 233 -10.54 -17.07 -19.55
C ARG A 233 -12.01 -17.47 -19.55
N ARG A 234 -12.55 -17.95 -18.42
CA ARG A 234 -13.90 -18.52 -18.35
C ARG A 234 -15.05 -17.50 -18.35
N PHE A 235 -14.83 -16.30 -17.81
CA PHE A 235 -15.90 -15.32 -17.58
C PHE A 235 -15.66 -13.99 -18.29
N GLU A 236 -14.50 -13.83 -18.92
CA GLU A 236 -14.04 -12.60 -19.57
C GLU A 236 -14.05 -11.36 -18.66
N LYS A 237 -14.12 -11.59 -17.34
CA LYS A 237 -14.09 -10.54 -16.34
C LYS A 237 -12.66 -10.13 -16.02
N ARG A 238 -12.50 -8.84 -15.71
CA ARG A 238 -11.25 -8.28 -15.18
C ARG A 238 -10.78 -9.10 -13.98
N LEU A 239 -9.49 -9.42 -13.99
CA LEU A 239 -8.84 -10.07 -12.88
C LEU A 239 -8.78 -9.12 -11.68
N SER A 240 -9.27 -9.55 -10.52
CA SER A 240 -9.25 -8.74 -9.30
C SER A 240 -8.11 -9.13 -8.38
N ALA A 241 -7.69 -8.21 -7.49
CA ALA A 241 -6.62 -8.46 -6.52
C ALA A 241 -6.90 -9.69 -5.64
N ARG A 242 -8.14 -9.83 -5.17
CA ARG A 242 -8.57 -10.99 -4.35
C ARG A 242 -8.44 -12.31 -5.12
N MET A 243 -8.72 -12.30 -6.42
CA MET A 243 -8.59 -13.50 -7.24
C MET A 243 -7.12 -13.84 -7.46
N LEU A 244 -6.26 -12.86 -7.75
CA LEU A 244 -4.82 -13.09 -7.84
C LEU A 244 -4.24 -13.70 -6.56
N GLU A 245 -4.64 -13.18 -5.40
CA GLU A 245 -4.24 -13.72 -4.11
C GLU A 245 -4.73 -15.17 -3.93
N HIS A 246 -5.97 -15.45 -4.32
CA HIS A 246 -6.52 -16.81 -4.27
C HIS A 246 -5.75 -17.78 -5.18
N TYR A 247 -5.52 -17.43 -6.44
CA TYR A 247 -4.81 -18.30 -7.39
C TYR A 247 -3.37 -18.58 -6.96
N ILE A 248 -2.63 -17.59 -6.46
CA ILE A 248 -1.28 -17.84 -5.95
C ILE A 248 -1.32 -18.75 -4.73
N LYS A 249 -2.27 -18.50 -3.81
CA LYS A 249 -2.42 -19.34 -2.62
C LYS A 249 -2.72 -20.80 -3.01
N ASP A 250 -3.68 -21.03 -3.90
CA ASP A 250 -4.01 -22.37 -4.40
C ASP A 250 -2.82 -23.05 -5.07
N ALA A 251 -2.04 -22.31 -5.87
CA ALA A 251 -0.84 -22.85 -6.51
C ALA A 251 0.23 -23.22 -5.48
N CYS A 252 0.45 -22.38 -4.47
CA CYS A 252 1.40 -22.67 -3.39
C CYS A 252 0.96 -23.90 -2.57
N GLU A 253 -0.33 -24.03 -2.29
CA GLU A 253 -0.90 -25.19 -1.59
C GLU A 253 -0.76 -26.46 -2.42
N ALA A 254 -1.03 -26.40 -3.73
CA ALA A 254 -0.88 -27.53 -4.63
C ALA A 254 0.58 -27.98 -4.83
N LEU A 255 1.54 -27.06 -4.64
CA LEU A 255 2.98 -27.31 -4.72
C LEU A 255 3.61 -27.61 -3.35
N GLU A 256 2.83 -27.59 -2.26
CA GLU A 256 3.29 -27.79 -0.88
C GLU A 256 4.40 -26.80 -0.44
N ILE A 257 4.37 -25.57 -0.95
CA ILE A 257 5.34 -24.52 -0.62
C ILE A 257 4.72 -23.41 0.25
N PRO A 258 5.54 -22.66 1.02
CA PRO A 258 5.06 -21.52 1.79
C PRO A 258 4.37 -20.47 0.90
N PRO A 259 3.14 -20.05 1.22
CA PRO A 259 2.42 -19.09 0.41
C PRO A 259 3.08 -17.71 0.43
N PHE A 260 3.08 -17.04 -0.71
CA PHE A 260 3.53 -15.66 -0.85
C PHE A 260 2.47 -14.80 -1.53
N THR A 261 2.64 -13.48 -1.44
CA THR A 261 1.70 -12.49 -1.96
C THR A 261 2.27 -11.73 -3.16
N MET A 262 1.39 -11.10 -3.94
CA MET A 262 1.80 -10.18 -5.01
C MET A 262 2.67 -9.03 -4.50
N THR A 263 2.44 -8.56 -3.28
CA THR A 263 3.28 -7.54 -2.64
C THR A 263 4.69 -8.07 -2.40
N GLN A 264 4.82 -9.32 -1.96
CA GLN A 264 6.11 -9.97 -1.76
C GLN A 264 6.84 -10.21 -3.10
N LEU A 265 6.12 -10.52 -4.18
CA LEU A 265 6.69 -10.55 -5.54
C LEU A 265 7.17 -9.18 -6.01
N ARG A 266 6.40 -8.11 -5.76
CA ARG A 266 6.86 -6.75 -6.05
C ARG A 266 8.12 -6.43 -5.26
N ASN A 267 8.19 -6.80 -3.98
CA ASN A 267 9.38 -6.60 -3.16
C ASN A 267 10.59 -7.36 -3.72
N LEU A 268 10.39 -8.60 -4.20
CA LEU A 268 11.44 -9.35 -4.91
C LEU A 268 11.91 -8.61 -6.16
N ALA A 269 11.00 -8.07 -6.96
CA ALA A 269 11.36 -7.26 -8.14
C ALA A 269 12.24 -6.06 -7.76
N VAL A 270 11.87 -5.32 -6.71
CA VAL A 270 12.64 -4.17 -6.21
C VAL A 270 14.01 -4.61 -5.70
N ALA A 271 14.06 -5.69 -4.92
CA ALA A 271 15.32 -6.25 -4.42
C ALA A 271 16.25 -6.65 -5.57
N SER A 272 15.73 -7.31 -6.61
CA SER A 272 16.51 -7.67 -7.80
C SER A 272 17.04 -6.45 -8.56
N MET A 273 16.26 -5.36 -8.67
CA MET A 273 16.73 -4.12 -9.31
C MET A 273 17.87 -3.47 -8.51
N VAL A 274 17.73 -3.39 -7.19
CA VAL A 274 18.75 -2.82 -6.29
C VAL A 274 20.02 -3.68 -6.31
N GLN A 275 19.90 -5.00 -6.26
CA GLN A 275 21.04 -5.93 -6.39
C GLN A 275 21.72 -5.83 -7.75
N GLY A 276 20.96 -5.59 -8.81
CA GLY A 276 21.49 -5.33 -10.15
C GLY A 276 22.25 -4.01 -10.28
N GLY A 277 22.37 -3.22 -9.20
CA GLY A 277 23.10 -1.95 -9.17
C GLY A 277 22.30 -0.75 -9.65
N ALA A 278 20.98 -0.86 -9.76
CA ALA A 278 20.15 0.28 -10.14
C ALA A 278 20.16 1.36 -9.04
N PRO A 279 20.41 2.65 -9.37
CA PRO A 279 20.37 3.72 -8.39
C PRO A 279 19.00 3.83 -7.73
N ALA A 280 18.96 4.03 -6.40
CA ALA A 280 17.70 4.09 -5.63
C ALA A 280 16.68 5.11 -6.20
N GLN A 281 17.16 6.26 -6.67
CA GLN A 281 16.32 7.27 -7.33
C GLN A 281 15.70 6.73 -8.63
N ALA A 282 16.47 6.04 -9.47
CA ALA A 282 15.98 5.46 -10.72
C ALA A 282 14.92 4.37 -10.46
N VAL A 283 15.12 3.55 -9.44
CA VAL A 283 14.12 2.55 -9.01
C VAL A 283 12.86 3.23 -8.48
N SER A 284 13.01 4.28 -7.67
CA SER A 284 11.89 5.06 -7.14
C SER A 284 11.05 5.70 -8.24
N ASP A 285 11.69 6.33 -9.23
CA ASP A 285 11.04 6.97 -10.36
C ASP A 285 10.32 5.94 -11.24
N TYR A 286 10.96 4.80 -11.51
CA TYR A 286 10.36 3.71 -12.27
C TYR A 286 9.11 3.14 -11.58
N LEU A 287 9.18 2.92 -10.26
CA LEU A 287 8.09 2.33 -9.47
C LEU A 287 7.01 3.34 -9.04
N GLY A 288 7.27 4.65 -9.20
CA GLY A 288 6.40 5.73 -8.74
C GLY A 288 6.34 5.88 -7.21
N THR A 289 7.34 5.40 -6.48
CA THR A 289 7.36 5.38 -5.00
C THR A 289 8.14 6.55 -4.40
N ASP A 290 8.28 6.56 -3.07
CA ASP A 290 9.19 7.46 -2.37
C ASP A 290 10.58 6.80 -2.28
N ILE A 291 11.66 7.57 -2.42
CA ILE A 291 13.03 7.07 -2.33
C ILE A 291 13.32 6.46 -0.95
N LEU A 292 12.73 6.99 0.12
CA LEU A 292 12.85 6.45 1.48
C LEU A 292 12.23 5.05 1.63
N TRP A 293 11.36 4.66 0.69
CA TRP A 293 10.83 3.29 0.65
C TRP A 293 11.85 2.32 0.04
N ILE A 294 12.69 2.79 -0.89
CA ILE A 294 13.73 1.99 -1.57
C ILE A 294 14.91 1.69 -0.65
N THR A 295 15.32 2.65 0.19
CA THR A 295 16.46 2.49 1.13
C THR A 295 16.26 1.33 2.12
N ARG A 296 15.03 0.85 2.31
CA ARG A 296 14.76 -0.36 3.12
C ARG A 296 15.41 -1.61 2.53
N TYR A 297 15.53 -1.69 1.21
CA TYR A 297 16.12 -2.83 0.52
C TYR A 297 17.65 -2.86 0.63
N ASP A 298 18.29 -1.73 0.97
CA ASP A 298 19.72 -1.73 1.30
C ASP A 298 20.01 -2.49 2.61
N VAL A 299 19.05 -2.49 3.55
CA VAL A 299 19.15 -3.09 4.89
C VAL A 299 18.64 -4.53 4.92
N ALA A 300 17.72 -4.91 4.02
CA ALA A 300 17.12 -6.25 3.96
C ALA A 300 17.87 -7.25 3.06
N VAL A 301 18.94 -6.80 2.38
CA VAL A 301 19.79 -7.64 1.52
C VAL A 301 21.20 -7.89 2.14
N PRO A 302 21.39 -8.14 3.46
CA PRO A 302 22.69 -8.55 3.98
C PRO A 302 22.96 -10.03 3.74
N GLU A 303 21.92 -10.87 3.55
CA GLU A 303 22.08 -12.31 3.24
C GLU A 303 22.70 -12.58 1.85
N LEU A 304 22.97 -11.53 1.07
CA LEU A 304 23.58 -11.57 -0.26
C LEU A 304 24.70 -10.53 -0.46
N LYS A 305 25.14 -9.84 0.61
CA LYS A 305 26.30 -8.94 0.60
C LYS A 305 27.37 -9.51 1.55
N ASP A 306 28.58 -9.71 1.03
CA ASP A 306 29.78 -10.27 1.72
C ASP A 306 29.63 -11.73 2.19
N SER A 307 30.11 -12.65 1.36
CA SER A 307 30.41 -14.03 1.77
C SER A 307 31.91 -14.17 2.05
N ALA A 308 32.32 -15.12 2.89
CA ALA A 308 33.74 -15.36 3.20
C ALA A 308 34.61 -15.60 1.95
N VAL A 309 33.99 -16.01 0.83
CA VAL A 309 34.65 -16.18 -0.47
C VAL A 309 35.17 -14.86 -1.07
N ASP A 310 34.54 -13.72 -0.72
CA ASP A 310 34.93 -12.39 -1.22
C ASP A 310 36.22 -11.88 -0.57
N TYR A 311 36.63 -12.47 0.55
CA TYR A 311 37.94 -12.26 1.20
C TYR A 311 39.02 -13.21 0.67
N HIS A 312 38.69 -14.07 -0.29
CA HIS A 312 39.64 -14.99 -0.90
C HIS A 312 40.36 -14.33 -2.09
N HIS A 313 41.55 -13.77 -1.85
CA HIS A 313 42.35 -13.05 -2.86
C HIS A 313 43.14 -13.96 -3.83
N ILE A 314 42.63 -15.15 -4.15
CA ILE A 314 43.26 -16.03 -5.15
C ILE A 314 42.59 -15.80 -6.50
N CYS A 315 43.30 -15.14 -7.41
CA CYS A 315 42.84 -14.94 -8.79
C CYS A 315 43.55 -15.90 -9.75
N ILE A 316 42.79 -16.56 -10.63
CA ILE A 316 43.34 -17.32 -11.76
C ILE A 316 43.79 -16.32 -12.82
N LYS A 317 45.08 -16.35 -13.19
CA LYS A 317 45.60 -15.54 -14.30
C LYS A 317 44.87 -15.91 -15.58
N LYS A 318 44.16 -14.94 -16.17
CA LYS A 318 43.75 -15.03 -17.57
C LYS A 318 45.02 -14.94 -18.41
N PHE A 319 45.22 -15.93 -19.27
CA PHE A 319 46.17 -15.83 -20.37
C PHE A 319 45.50 -14.98 -21.45
N ASP A 320 46.19 -13.91 -21.87
CA ASP A 320 45.80 -13.11 -23.04
C ASP A 320 45.84 -13.95 -24.32
#